data_AF-A0A5N7ZII1-F1
#
_entry.id   AF-A0A5N7ZII1-F1
#
_cell.length_a   1.000
_cell.length_b   1.000
_cell.length_c   1.000
_cell.angle_alpha   90.00
_cell.angle_beta   90.00
_cell.angle_gamma   90.00
#
_symmetry.space_group_name_H-M   'P 1'
#
loop_
_entity.id
_entity.type
_entity.pdbx_description
1 polymer ?
#
loop_
_entity_poly.entity_id
_entity_poly.type
_entity_poly.pdbx_seq_one_letter_code
_entity_poly.pdbx_strand_id
1 'polypeptide(L)' 'MKTMYILLFFGMGAWALYEQTQPHPNIWVQIIAVVIFFYGMMKLMEKVPGKNQEKEEEDV' A
#
# COMPACT_ATOMS: atom_id res chain seq x y z
N MET A 1 17.02 -7.72 0.92
CA MET A 1 16.16 -7.43 -0.25
C MET A 1 14.87 -6.70 0.14
N LYS A 2 14.03 -7.21 1.07
CA LYS A 2 12.79 -6.54 1.53
C LYS A 2 12.96 -5.05 1.90
N THR A 3 14.06 -4.68 2.57
CA THR A 3 14.34 -3.27 2.96
C THR A 3 14.56 -2.35 1.76
N MET A 4 15.21 -2.84 0.69
CA MET A 4 15.43 -2.07 -0.53
C MET A 4 14.11 -1.82 -1.28
N TYR A 5 13.21 -2.80 -1.30
CA TYR A 5 11.85 -2.63 -1.84
C TYR A 5 10.99 -1.67 -1.01
N ILE A 6 11.15 -1.67 0.32
CA ILE A 6 10.46 -0.72 1.20
C ILE A 6 10.94 0.71 0.92
N LEU A 7 12.25 0.92 0.79
CA LEU A 7 12.79 2.24 0.43
C LEU A 7 12.29 2.72 -0.94
N LEU A 8 12.22 1.82 -1.93
CA LEU A 8 11.68 2.15 -3.25
C LEU A 8 10.17 2.49 -3.18
N PHE A 9 9.40 1.77 -2.37
CA PHE A 9 7.98 2.06 -2.14
C PHE A 9 7.77 3.44 -1.51
N PHE A 10 8.55 3.77 -0.46
CA PHE A 10 8.50 5.09 0.17
C PHE A 10 8.98 6.20 -0.77
N GLY A 11 10.00 5.94 -1.60
CA GLY A 11 10.46 6.87 -2.63
C GLY A 11 9.39 7.19 -3.67
N MET A 12 8.69 6.16 -4.17
CA MET A 12 7.56 6.36 -5.08
C MET A 12 6.39 7.08 -4.40
N GLY A 13 6.10 6.77 -3.13
CA GLY A 13 5.08 7.47 -2.36
C GLY A 13 5.39 8.96 -2.18
N ALA A 14 6.64 9.29 -1.83
CA ALA A 14 7.09 10.68 -1.72
C ALA A 14 7.00 11.43 -3.06
N TRP A 15 7.36 10.76 -4.17
CA TRP A 15 7.24 11.34 -5.51
C TRP A 15 5.77 11.56 -5.91
N ALA A 16 4.87 10.62 -5.61
CA ALA A 16 3.44 10.77 -5.87
C ALA A 16 2.82 11.94 -5.06
N LEU A 17 3.26 12.13 -3.81
CA LEU A 17 2.86 13.28 -3.00
C LEU A 17 3.42 14.59 -3.57
N TYR A 18 4.64 14.60 -4.11
CA TYR A 18 5.20 15.76 -4.78
C TYR A 18 4.43 16.13 -6.05
N GLU A 19 4.12 15.14 -6.91
CA GLU A 19 3.33 15.32 -8.13
C GLU A 19 1.95 15.92 -7.84
N GLN A 20 1.34 15.58 -6.69
CA GLN A 20 0.06 16.14 -6.27
C GLN A 20 0.11 17.65 -5.98
N THR A 21 1.28 18.21 -5.67
CA THR A 21 1.44 19.66 -5.41
C THR A 21 1.58 20.49 -6.68
N GLN A 22 1.70 19.86 -7.86
CA GLN A 22 1.83 20.55 -9.13
C GLN A 22 0.53 21.26 -9.55
N PRO A 23 0.58 22.34 -10.35
CA PRO A 23 -0.60 23.05 -10.83
C PRO A 23 -1.56 22.17 -11.67
N HIS A 24 -0.99 21.19 -12.38
CA HIS A 24 -1.72 20.22 -13.19
C HIS A 24 -1.27 18.81 -12.80
N PRO A 25 -1.80 18.27 -11.68
CA PRO A 25 -1.38 16.97 -11.19
C PRO A 25 -1.84 15.87 -12.15
N ASN A 26 -0.97 14.89 -12.40
CA ASN A 26 -1.31 13.77 -13.25
C ASN A 26 -2.27 12.79 -12.55
N ILE A 27 -3.52 12.74 -13.02
CA ILE A 27 -4.58 11.88 -12.48
C ILE A 27 -4.19 10.39 -12.50
N TRP A 28 -3.43 9.93 -13.50
CA TRP A 28 -2.99 8.54 -13.57
C TRP A 28 -2.02 8.19 -12.43
N VAL A 29 -1.15 9.13 -12.05
CA VAL A 29 -0.22 8.94 -10.91
C VAL A 29 -1.01 8.84 -9.61
N GLN A 30 -2.04 9.67 -9.42
CA GLN A 30 -2.91 9.58 -8.24
C GLN A 30 -3.67 8.26 -8.16
N ILE A 31 -4.28 7.79 -9.25
CA ILE A 31 -5.01 6.51 -9.28
C ILE A 31 -4.07 5.35 -8.89
N ILE A 32 -2.88 5.31 -9.48
CA ILE A 32 -1.88 4.28 -9.17
C ILE A 32 -1.45 4.38 -7.69
N ALA A 33 -1.19 5.57 -7.19
CA ALA A 33 -0.79 5.78 -5.80
C ALA A 33 -1.85 5.29 -4.80
N VAL A 34 -3.14 5.53 -5.08
CA VAL A 34 -4.26 5.05 -4.26
C VAL A 34 -4.33 3.52 -4.25
N VAL A 35 -4.26 2.88 -5.41
CA VAL A 35 -4.29 1.40 -5.51
C VAL A 35 -3.10 0.77 -4.75
N ILE A 36 -1.90 1.33 -4.93
CA ILE A 36 -0.69 0.88 -4.24
C ILE A 36 -0.80 1.10 -2.72
N PHE A 37 -1.36 2.23 -2.28
CA PHE A 37 -1.58 2.52 -0.87
C PHE A 37 -2.52 1.50 -0.23
N PHE A 38 -3.67 1.24 -0.84
CA PHE A 38 -4.63 0.25 -0.32
C PHE A 38 -4.05 -1.16 -0.31
N TYR A 39 -3.33 -1.56 -1.36
CA TYR A 39 -2.63 -2.84 -1.36
C TYR A 39 -1.56 -2.93 -0.26
N GLY A 40 -0.80 -1.86 -0.06
CA GLY A 40 0.16 -1.75 1.04
C GLY A 40 -0.50 -1.90 2.41
N MET A 41 -1.62 -1.21 2.62
CA MET A 41 -2.44 -1.31 3.83
C MET A 41 -2.95 -2.73 4.06
N MET A 42 -3.49 -3.39 3.03
CA MET A 42 -3.95 -4.79 3.14
C MET A 42 -2.83 -5.70 3.65
N LYS A 43 -1.64 -5.57 3.07
CA LYS A 43 -0.45 -6.37 3.42
C LYS A 43 0.10 -6.04 4.81
N LEU A 44 -0.04 -4.81 5.27
CA LEU A 44 0.32 -4.42 6.64
C LEU A 44 -0.67 -5.02 7.65
N MET A 45 -1.97 -4.97 7.34
CA MET A 45 -3.03 -5.52 8.19
C MET A 45 -2.98 -7.05 8.30
N GLU A 46 -2.44 -7.76 7.31
CA GLU A 46 -2.17 -9.21 7.41
C GLU A 46 -1.14 -9.56 8.50
N LYS A 47 -0.25 -8.63 8.86
CA LYS A 47 0.76 -8.85 9.91
C LYS A 47 0.27 -8.47 11.30
N VAL A 48 -0.94 -7.92 11.42
CA VAL A 48 -1.56 -7.64 12.73
C VAL A 48 -2.09 -8.98 13.26
N PRO A 49 -1.58 -9.48 14.41
CA PRO A 49 -2.03 -10.75 14.97
C PRO A 49 -3.51 -10.67 15.32
N GLY A 50 -4.32 -11.54 14.72
CA GLY A 50 -5.78 -11.60 14.92
C GLY A 50 -6.58 -11.97 13.67
N LYS A 51 -6.09 -11.66 12.46
CA LYS A 51 -6.86 -11.87 11.21
C LYS A 51 -6.77 -13.28 10.59
N ASN A 52 -5.97 -14.17 11.18
CA ASN A 52 -5.78 -15.55 10.71
C ASN A 52 -6.36 -16.62 11.64
N GLN A 53 -7.03 -16.23 12.74
CA GLN A 53 -7.64 -17.20 13.67
C GLN A 53 -9.07 -17.62 13.27
N GLU A 54 -9.65 -17.00 12.24
CA GLU A 54 -11.05 -17.21 11.86
C GLU A 54 -11.23 -18.12 10.63
N LYS A 55 -10.16 -18.75 10.11
CA LYS A 55 -10.22 -19.60 8.92
C LYS A 55 -10.08 -21.10 9.19
N GLU A 56 -9.99 -21.52 10.46
CA GLU A 56 -9.89 -22.93 10.85
C GLU A 56 -11.15 -23.49 11.55
N GLU A 57 -12.23 -22.73 11.67
CA GLU A 57 -13.46 -23.17 12.38
C GLU A 57 -14.75 -23.14 11.52
N GLU A 58 -14.65 -23.50 10.24
CA GLU A 58 -15.83 -23.89 9.44
C GLU A 58 -15.62 -25.32 8.89
N ASP A 59 -15.68 -26.29 9.79
CA ASP A 59 -15.97 -27.70 9.46
C ASP A 59 -16.85 -28.26 10.61
N VAL A 60 -18.15 -27.95 10.54
CA VAL A 60 -19.23 -28.54 11.38
C VAL A 60 -20.45 -28.86 10.53
#